data_AF-A0A5K0Y4Z3-F1
#
_entry.id   AF-A0A5K0Y4Z3-F1
#
_cell.length_a   1.000
_cell.length_b   1.000
_cell.length_c   1.000
_cell.angle_alpha   90.00
_cell.angle_beta   90.00
_cell.angle_gamma   90.00
#
_symmetry.space_group_name_H-M   'P 1'
#
loop_
_entity.id
_entity.type
_entity.pdbx_description
1 polymer ?
#
loop_
_entity_poly.entity_id
_entity_poly.type
_entity_poly.pdbx_seq_one_letter_code
_entity_poly.pdbx_strand_id
1 'polypeptide(L)' 'WWRDLGLGEHITFARDRLVESYFMAVGKLHEPQFSQYRMQLARVTYLMATVEDIFGEHRSVEELECFVQVVE' A
#
# COMPACT_ATOMS: atom_id res chain seq x y z
N TRP A 1 -9.90 9.00 -0.53
CA TRP A 1 -8.53 8.77 -0.03
C TRP A 1 -7.66 8.11 -1.09
N TRP A 2 -7.87 6.83 -1.42
CA TRP A 2 -6.95 6.12 -2.33
C TRP A 2 -6.92 6.74 -3.74
N ARG A 3 -8.08 7.17 -4.28
CA ARG A 3 -8.14 7.91 -5.56
C ARG A 3 -7.41 9.25 -5.46
N ASP A 4 -7.66 9.98 -4.39
CA ASP A 4 -7.03 11.29 -4.13
C ASP A 4 -5.51 11.19 -3.98
N LEU A 5 -4.99 10.01 -3.60
CA LEU A 5 -3.56 9.73 -3.52
C LEU A 5 -2.91 9.62 -4.91
N GLY A 6 -3.69 9.36 -5.96
CA GLY A 6 -3.23 9.37 -7.35
C GLY A 6 -2.18 8.30 -7.72
N LEU A 7 -1.84 7.37 -6.82
CA LEU A 7 -0.74 6.42 -7.05
C LEU A 7 -0.98 5.53 -8.27
N GLY A 8 -2.22 5.12 -8.55
CA GLY A 8 -2.53 4.30 -9.73
C GLY A 8 -2.29 5.02 -11.07
N GLU A 9 -2.25 6.36 -11.07
CA GLU A 9 -1.96 7.16 -12.26
C GLU A 9 -0.44 7.33 -12.47
N HIS A 10 0.35 7.28 -11.39
CA HIS A 10 1.80 7.49 -11.43
C HIS A 10 2.62 6.19 -11.41
N ILE A 11 2.10 5.14 -10.77
CA ILE A 11 2.76 3.84 -10.57
C ILE A 11 1.94 2.79 -11.31
N THR A 12 1.98 2.86 -12.63
CA THR A 12 1.09 2.09 -13.52
C THR A 12 1.29 0.58 -13.48
N PHE A 13 2.43 0.11 -12.97
CA PHE A 13 2.70 -1.32 -12.75
C PHE A 13 2.15 -1.83 -11.41
N ALA A 14 1.91 -0.95 -10.44
CA ALA A 14 1.41 -1.37 -9.14
C ALA A 14 -0.08 -1.75 -9.24
N ARG A 15 -0.46 -2.82 -8.54
CA ARG A 15 -1.82 -3.32 -8.55
C ARG A 15 -2.70 -2.48 -7.61
N ASP A 16 -3.92 -2.16 -8.05
CA ASP A 16 -4.93 -1.60 -7.15
C ASP A 16 -5.41 -2.69 -6.18
N ARG A 17 -4.85 -2.66 -4.96
CA ARG A 17 -5.10 -3.63 -3.89
C ARG A 17 -6.01 -3.09 -2.80
N LEU A 18 -6.83 -2.10 -3.09
CA LEU A 18 -7.68 -1.46 -2.07
C LEU A 18 -8.62 -2.46 -1.41
N VAL A 19 -9.31 -3.27 -2.22
CA VAL A 19 -10.32 -4.22 -1.74
C VAL A 19 -9.66 -5.30 -0.89
N GLU A 20 -8.55 -5.86 -1.35
CA GLU A 20 -7.78 -6.87 -0.63
C GLU A 20 -7.23 -6.32 0.69
N SER A 21 -6.73 -5.08 0.68
CA SER A 21 -6.20 -4.42 1.87
C SER A 21 -7.27 -4.20 2.93
N TYR A 22 -8.46 -3.76 2.51
CA TYR A 22 -9.59 -3.60 3.42
C TYR A 22 -10.13 -4.95 3.91
N PHE A 23 -10.21 -5.94 3.02
CA PHE A 23 -10.64 -7.29 3.36
C PHE A 23 -9.71 -7.93 4.41
N MET A 24 -8.38 -7.80 4.23
CA MET A 24 -7.40 -8.25 5.21
C MET A 24 -7.58 -7.54 6.57
N ALA A 25 -7.81 -6.23 6.56
CA ALA A 25 -8.07 -5.48 7.79
C ALA A 25 -9.34 -5.94 8.52
N VAL A 26 -10.42 -6.22 7.77
CA VAL A 26 -11.65 -6.82 8.32
C VAL A 26 -11.39 -8.20 8.89
N GLY A 27 -10.63 -9.05 8.19
CA GLY A 27 -10.27 -10.39 8.65
C GLY A 27 -9.48 -10.38 9.97
N LYS A 28 -8.66 -9.36 10.23
CA LYS A 28 -7.90 -9.22 11.48
C LYS A 28 -8.75 -8.74 12.65
N LEU A 29 -9.62 -7.75 12.44
CA LEU A 29 -10.37 -7.07 13.51
C LEU A 29 -11.77 -6.72 13.02
N HIS A 30 -12.66 -7.70 12.99
CA HIS A 30 -13.98 -7.60 12.39
C HIS A 30 -14.99 -6.81 13.25
N GLU A 31 -14.73 -6.67 14.55
CA GLU A 31 -15.68 -6.11 15.50
C GLU A 31 -15.99 -4.62 15.24
N PRO A 32 -17.25 -4.16 15.37
CA PRO A 32 -17.67 -2.83 14.95
C PRO A 32 -16.85 -1.67 15.55
N GLN A 33 -16.42 -1.80 16.81
CA GLN A 33 -15.64 -0.78 17.53
C GLN A 33 -14.28 -0.48 16.90
N PHE A 34 -13.74 -1.38 16.07
CA PHE A 34 -12.44 -1.21 15.42
C PHE A 34 -12.51 -0.59 14.02
N SER A 35 -13.64 0.05 13.66
CA SER A 35 -13.83 0.64 12.32
C SER A 35 -12.71 1.60 11.88
N GLN A 36 -12.28 2.49 12.77
CA GLN A 36 -11.17 3.41 12.48
C GLN A 36 -9.84 2.67 12.32
N TYR A 37 -9.57 1.69 13.18
CA TYR A 37 -8.35 0.88 13.08
C TYR A 37 -8.30 0.12 11.76
N ARG A 38 -9.40 -0.53 11.35
CA ARG A 38 -9.49 -1.20 10.05
C ARG A 38 -9.21 -0.25 8.89
N MET A 39 -9.73 0.97 8.96
CA MET A 39 -9.48 1.96 7.93
C MET A 39 -8.00 2.36 7.86
N GLN A 40 -7.33 2.56 9.00
CA GLN A 40 -5.88 2.86 9.00
C GLN A 40 -5.05 1.66 8.56
N LEU A 41 -5.37 0.47 9.05
CA LEU A 41 -4.68 -0.76 8.67
C LEU A 41 -4.80 -1.02 7.16
N ALA A 42 -5.98 -0.81 6.57
CA ALA A 42 -6.17 -0.95 5.14
C ALA A 42 -5.32 0.05 4.33
N ARG A 43 -5.21 1.30 4.79
CA ARG A 43 -4.35 2.32 4.15
C ARG A 43 -2.88 1.95 4.20
N VAL A 44 -2.38 1.54 5.38
CA VAL A 44 -0.99 1.08 5.55
C VAL A 44 -0.72 -0.16 4.69
N THR A 45 -1.65 -1.12 4.69
CA THR A 45 -1.53 -2.34 3.88
C THR A 45 -1.47 -2.04 2.39
N TYR A 46 -2.32 -1.12 1.92
CA TYR A 46 -2.33 -0.67 0.53
C TYR A 46 -0.97 -0.06 0.14
N LEU A 47 -0.43 0.85 0.98
CA LEU A 47 0.88 1.48 0.74
C LEU A 47 2.02 0.44 0.77
N MET A 48 2.01 -0.47 1.75
CA MET A 48 3.00 -1.55 1.81
C MET A 48 2.98 -2.41 0.55
N ALA A 49 1.79 -2.79 0.07
CA ALA A 49 1.67 -3.58 -1.14
C ALA A 49 2.16 -2.81 -2.39
N THR A 50 1.94 -1.49 -2.45
CA THR A 50 2.53 -0.64 -3.50
C THR A 50 4.05 -0.62 -3.42
N VAL A 51 4.63 -0.55 -2.22
CA VAL A 51 6.08 -0.64 -2.01
C VAL A 51 6.60 -2.01 -2.43
N GLU A 52 5.94 -3.11 -2.04
CA GLU A 52 6.30 -4.46 -2.50
C GLU A 52 6.31 -4.58 -4.03
N ASP A 53 5.32 -3.98 -4.71
CA ASP A 53 5.29 -3.95 -6.19
C ASP A 53 6.48 -3.14 -6.75
N ILE A 54 6.92 -2.05 -6.11
CA ILE A 54 8.11 -1.26 -6.51
C ILE A 54 9.40 -2.09 -6.39
N PHE A 55 9.56 -2.82 -5.28
CA PHE A 55 10.73 -3.68 -5.06
C PHE A 55 10.69 -4.99 -5.86
N GLY A 56 9.50 -5.44 -6.26
CA GLY A 56 9.31 -6.65 -7.07
C GLY A 56 9.40 -6.43 -8.58
N GLU A 57 9.25 -5.19 -9.05
CA GLU A 57 9.58 -4.78 -10.42
C GLU A 57 11.09 -4.88 -10.67
N HIS A 58 11.49 -5.10 -11.93
CA HIS A 58 12.89 -5.25 -12.30
C HIS A 58 13.60 -3.88 -12.38
N ARG A 59 13.56 -3.12 -11.28
CA ARG A 59 14.25 -1.83 -11.07
C ARG A 59 15.75 -2.01 -10.89
N SER A 60 16.52 -0.96 -11.16
CA SER A 60 17.95 -1.00 -10.86
C SER A 60 18.20 -0.94 -9.35
N VAL A 61 19.34 -1.46 -8.90
CA VAL A 61 19.71 -1.44 -7.48
C VAL A 61 19.82 0.00 -6.96
N GLU A 62 20.34 0.90 -7.78
CA GLU A 62 20.52 2.32 -7.46
C GLU A 62 19.17 3.02 -7.24
N GLU A 63 18.13 2.69 -8.02
CA GLU A 63 16.79 3.24 -7.82
C GLU A 63 16.17 2.78 -6.50
N LEU A 64 16.39 1.51 -6.12
CA LEU A 64 15.90 0.95 -4.86
C LEU A 64 16.65 1.53 -3.65
N GLU A 65 17.98 1.70 -3.74
CA GLU A 65 18.77 2.35 -2.71
C GLU A 65 18.34 3.81 -2.50
N CYS A 66 18.10 4.55 -3.58
CA CYS A 66 17.58 5.91 -3.50
C CYS A 66 16.21 5.95 -2.81
N PHE A 67 15.31 5.01 -3.12
CA PHE A 67 14.02 4.90 -2.45
C PHE A 67 14.18 4.69 -0.94
N VAL A 68 15.05 3.77 -0.52
CA VAL A 68 15.32 3.50 0.91
C VAL A 68 15.87 4.74 1.61
N GLN A 69 16.83 5.44 0.99
CA GLN A 69 17.42 6.67 1.55
C GLN A 69 16.43 7.80 1.76
N VAL A 70 15.36 7.87 0.96
CA VAL A 70 14.31 8.89 1.12
C VAL A 70 13.35 8.55 2.28
N VAL A 71 13.21 7.26 2.60
CA VAL A 71 12.31 6.78 3.65
C VAL A 71 12.95 6.84 5.04
N GLU A 72 14.27 6.65 5.13
CA GLU A 72 15.06 6.81 6.37
C GLU A 72 15.22 8.27 6.82
#